data_AF-A0A955VC37-F1
#
_entry.id   AF-A0A955VC37-F1
#
_cell.length_a   1.000
_cell.length_b   1.000
_cell.length_c   1.000
_cell.angle_alpha   90.00
_cell.angle_beta   90.00
_cell.angle_gamma   90.00
#
_symmetry.space_group_name_H-M   'P 1'
#
loop_
_entity.id
_entity.type
_entity.pdbx_description
1 polymer ?
#
loop_
_entity_poly.entity_id
_entity_poly.type
_entity_poly.pdbx_seq_one_letter_code
_entity_poly.pdbx_strand_id
1 'polypeptide(L)'
;MKCALEVEESRAYWRHAGGDVSPQRAFDAYWFGAKSLSRVEVLIANMRARFDAFPPALDTLHRWTPMSPDTRRVLCHWHLQLADPLYRAFTGELLVARRDAYRAEVTRDVVVSWVRSTGPVRWTTPTHIQLASKLLSAAFAAGLVATNRDPRPLASPRVGDDALSYLMYLLRGVDIGGSLLDNPYLASVGLAGADLEARLRQLPGLAFRRQGDLVDFRWEHADLAAWADAYLPAASGSEPPGATP
;
A
#
# COMPACT_ATOMS: atom_id res chain seq x y z
N MET A 1 -12.87 -0.23 10.99
CA MET A 1 -12.06 -0.98 10.03
C MET A 1 -12.77 -1.08 8.68
N LYS A 2 -12.29 -0.34 7.68
CA LYS A 2 -12.85 -0.29 6.32
C LYS A 2 -11.76 -0.78 5.34
N CYS A 3 -11.51 -2.10 5.34
CA CYS A 3 -10.47 -2.74 4.51
C CYS A 3 -10.92 -2.87 3.06
N ALA A 4 -10.98 -1.75 2.34
CA ALA A 4 -11.06 -1.76 0.89
C ALA A 4 -9.81 -1.06 0.35
N LEU A 5 -9.23 -1.55 -0.74
CA LEU A 5 -7.99 -0.96 -1.25
C LEU A 5 -8.22 0.44 -1.83
N GLU A 6 -9.35 0.66 -2.52
CA GLU A 6 -9.81 1.97 -3.03
C GLU A 6 -8.74 2.66 -3.88
N VAL A 7 -8.20 1.97 -4.89
CA VAL A 7 -7.01 2.43 -5.65
C VAL A 7 -7.29 3.72 -6.42
N GLU A 8 -8.43 3.79 -7.11
CA GLU A 8 -8.80 4.97 -7.90
C GLU A 8 -9.18 6.14 -7.01
N GLU A 9 -9.89 5.89 -5.90
CA GLU A 9 -10.19 6.92 -4.91
C GLU A 9 -8.92 7.41 -4.20
N SER A 10 -7.96 6.53 -3.89
CA SER A 10 -6.67 6.94 -3.32
C SER A 10 -5.93 7.84 -4.31
N ARG A 11 -5.91 7.46 -5.60
CA ARG A 11 -5.29 8.28 -6.65
C ARG A 11 -5.95 9.66 -6.80
N ALA A 12 -7.28 9.71 -6.74
CA ALA A 12 -8.01 10.96 -6.74
C ALA A 12 -7.65 11.83 -5.53
N TYR A 13 -7.57 11.22 -4.33
CA TYR A 13 -7.17 11.92 -3.12
C TYR A 13 -5.76 12.52 -3.22
N TRP A 14 -4.78 11.75 -3.68
CA TRP A 14 -3.39 12.23 -3.81
C TRP A 14 -3.28 13.45 -4.71
N ARG A 15 -4.07 13.53 -5.79
CA ARG A 15 -4.08 14.69 -6.70
C ARG A 15 -4.52 16.00 -6.05
N HIS A 16 -5.13 15.95 -4.87
CA HIS A 16 -5.66 17.14 -4.20
C HIS A 16 -5.07 17.37 -2.80
N ALA A 17 -4.05 16.60 -2.40
CA ALA A 17 -3.52 16.59 -1.05
C ALA A 17 -2.76 17.86 -0.62
N GLY A 18 -2.44 18.77 -1.54
CA GLY A 18 -1.75 20.04 -1.24
C GLY A 18 -2.65 21.20 -0.77
N GLY A 19 -3.89 20.96 -0.35
CA GLY A 19 -4.82 22.01 0.10
C GLY A 19 -5.77 21.56 1.20
N ASP A 20 -6.62 22.47 1.69
CA ASP A 20 -7.66 22.11 2.67
C ASP A 20 -8.70 21.16 2.04
N VAL A 21 -8.63 19.89 2.44
CA VAL A 21 -9.50 18.81 1.97
C VAL A 21 -10.68 18.67 2.92
N SER A 22 -11.86 19.18 2.54
CA SER A 22 -13.12 18.90 3.26
C SER A 22 -14.01 17.91 2.47
N PRO A 23 -14.82 17.07 3.15
CA PRO A 23 -15.76 16.17 2.46
C PRO A 23 -16.73 16.90 1.53
N GLN A 24 -17.22 18.07 1.94
CA GLN A 24 -18.12 18.88 1.14
C GLN A 24 -17.45 19.32 -0.17
N ARG A 25 -16.23 19.86 -0.08
CA ARG A 25 -15.45 20.27 -1.26
C ARG A 25 -15.16 19.10 -2.20
N ALA A 26 -14.77 17.94 -1.65
CA ALA A 26 -14.49 16.75 -2.44
C ALA A 26 -15.75 16.20 -3.14
N PHE A 27 -16.92 16.33 -2.51
CA PHE A 27 -18.20 15.97 -3.10
C PHE A 27 -18.60 16.93 -4.21
N ASP A 28 -18.60 18.24 -3.94
CA ASP A 28 -18.99 19.27 -4.92
C ASP A 28 -18.08 19.27 -6.16
N ALA A 29 -16.80 18.97 -5.97
CA ALA A 29 -15.82 18.86 -7.05
C ALA A 29 -15.71 17.45 -7.66
N TYR A 30 -16.59 16.51 -7.29
CA TYR A 30 -16.67 15.16 -7.86
C TYR A 30 -15.34 14.36 -7.80
N TRP A 31 -14.51 14.54 -6.78
CA TRP A 31 -13.19 13.89 -6.70
C TRP A 31 -13.27 12.37 -6.83
N PHE A 32 -14.31 11.77 -6.23
CA PHE A 32 -14.52 10.31 -6.24
C PHE A 32 -15.60 9.86 -7.23
N GLY A 33 -15.97 10.72 -8.20
CA GLY A 33 -17.05 10.49 -9.15
C GLY A 33 -18.43 10.56 -8.51
N ALA A 34 -19.43 9.89 -9.12
CA ALA A 34 -20.82 9.91 -8.69
C ALA A 34 -21.07 9.07 -7.42
N LYS A 35 -20.60 9.56 -6.26
CA LYS A 35 -20.83 8.97 -4.93
C LYS A 35 -21.64 9.92 -4.06
N SER A 36 -22.44 9.40 -3.13
CA SER A 36 -23.16 10.23 -2.15
C SER A 36 -22.18 10.95 -1.21
N LEU A 37 -22.60 12.10 -0.66
CA LEU A 37 -21.81 12.84 0.34
C LEU A 37 -21.40 11.95 1.52
N SER A 38 -22.32 11.12 2.04
CA SER A 38 -22.02 10.16 3.11
C SER A 38 -20.92 9.16 2.75
N ARG A 39 -20.84 8.73 1.48
CA ARG A 39 -19.76 7.87 1.01
C ARG A 39 -18.45 8.65 0.87
N VAL A 40 -18.51 9.90 0.42
CA VAL A 40 -17.34 10.80 0.34
C VAL A 40 -16.75 11.06 1.73
N GLU A 41 -17.57 11.35 2.75
CA GLU A 41 -17.11 11.50 4.15
C GLU A 41 -16.34 10.28 4.63
N VAL A 42 -16.87 9.09 4.34
CA VAL A 42 -16.21 7.82 4.67
C VAL A 42 -14.88 7.67 3.94
N LEU A 43 -14.81 8.04 2.66
CA LEU A 43 -13.58 7.98 1.88
C LEU A 43 -12.54 8.95 2.42
N ILE A 44 -12.88 10.22 2.62
CA ILE A 44 -11.96 11.21 3.19
C ILE A 44 -11.42 10.74 4.54
N ALA A 45 -12.28 10.28 5.45
CA ALA A 45 -11.82 9.77 6.74
C ALA A 45 -10.82 8.60 6.60
N ASN A 46 -11.05 7.70 5.63
CA ASN A 46 -10.13 6.60 5.35
C ASN A 46 -8.81 7.07 4.72
N MET A 47 -8.86 8.03 3.79
CA MET A 47 -7.65 8.53 3.12
C MET A 47 -6.76 9.30 4.10
N ARG A 48 -7.36 10.12 4.97
CA ARG A 48 -6.62 10.80 6.05
C ARG A 48 -5.89 9.81 6.95
N ALA A 49 -6.57 8.75 7.37
CA ALA A 49 -5.96 7.72 8.20
C ALA A 49 -4.79 6.97 7.51
N ARG A 50 -4.79 6.90 6.16
CA ARG A 50 -3.77 6.19 5.38
C ARG A 50 -2.59 7.05 4.94
N PHE A 51 -2.85 8.32 4.63
CA PHE A 51 -1.92 9.16 3.92
C PHE A 51 -1.52 10.41 4.72
N ASP A 52 -2.45 11.08 5.39
CA ASP A 52 -2.14 12.28 6.18
C ASP A 52 -1.26 11.96 7.40
N ALA A 53 -1.28 10.71 7.87
CA ALA A 53 -0.35 10.22 8.89
C ALA A 53 1.12 10.20 8.42
N PHE A 54 1.37 10.34 7.11
CA PHE A 54 2.69 10.32 6.48
C PHE A 54 2.84 11.49 5.49
N PRO A 55 2.95 12.75 5.96
CA PRO A 55 2.95 13.92 5.08
C PRO A 55 4.00 13.88 3.94
N PRO A 56 5.27 13.50 4.17
CA PRO A 56 6.25 13.40 3.09
C PRO A 56 5.88 12.37 2.01
N ALA A 57 5.17 11.32 2.42
CA ALA A 57 4.67 10.28 1.53
C ALA A 57 3.52 10.82 0.66
N LEU A 58 2.58 11.53 1.28
CA LEU A 58 1.46 12.14 0.58
C LEU A 58 1.91 13.21 -0.43
N ASP A 59 2.88 14.06 -0.06
CA ASP A 59 3.47 15.05 -0.96
C ASP A 59 4.18 14.40 -2.15
N THR A 60 4.86 13.27 -1.92
CA THR A 60 5.48 12.47 -2.97
C THR A 60 4.43 11.88 -3.91
N LEU A 61 3.38 11.26 -3.36
CA LEU A 61 2.28 10.66 -4.13
C LEU A 61 1.50 11.69 -4.95
N HIS A 62 1.34 12.91 -4.42
CA HIS A 62 0.71 14.03 -5.10
C HIS A 62 1.45 14.41 -6.39
N ARG A 63 2.79 14.47 -6.34
CA ARG A 63 3.64 14.89 -7.46
C ARG A 63 3.92 13.77 -8.47
N TRP A 64 3.86 12.50 -8.04
CA TRP A 64 4.09 11.34 -8.89
C TRP A 64 2.99 11.14 -9.93
N THR A 65 3.10 11.80 -11.07
CA THR A 65 2.02 11.93 -12.06
C THR A 65 1.90 10.71 -13.00
N PRO A 66 2.96 10.22 -13.64
CA PRO A 66 2.91 8.96 -14.37
C PRO A 66 3.12 7.80 -13.40
N MET A 67 2.07 7.03 -13.13
CA MET A 67 2.15 5.86 -12.26
C MET A 67 1.46 4.67 -12.92
N SER A 68 2.20 3.56 -13.06
CA SER A 68 1.63 2.32 -13.60
C SER A 68 0.47 1.83 -12.71
N PRO A 69 -0.50 1.08 -13.25
CA PRO A 69 -1.56 0.47 -12.45
C PRO A 69 -1.01 -0.44 -11.33
N ASP A 70 0.09 -1.17 -11.60
CA ASP A 70 0.71 -2.07 -10.62
C ASP A 70 1.34 -1.27 -9.46
N THR A 71 2.05 -0.19 -9.78
CA THR A 71 2.60 0.74 -8.78
C THR A 71 1.49 1.33 -7.91
N ARG A 72 0.38 1.82 -8.51
CA ARG A 72 -0.77 2.34 -7.74
C ARG A 72 -1.32 1.33 -6.75
N ARG A 73 -1.49 0.08 -7.18
CA ARG A 73 -2.01 -1.00 -6.33
C ARG A 73 -1.07 -1.29 -5.16
N VAL A 74 0.23 -1.42 -5.40
CA VAL A 74 1.18 -1.78 -4.34
C VAL A 74 1.36 -0.65 -3.31
N LEU A 75 1.36 0.61 -3.76
CA LEU A 75 1.40 1.76 -2.84
C LEU A 75 0.15 1.81 -1.95
N CYS A 76 -1.03 1.60 -2.52
CA CYS A 76 -2.28 1.51 -1.73
C CYS A 76 -2.23 0.35 -0.74
N HIS A 77 -1.63 -0.78 -1.12
CA HIS A 77 -1.48 -1.95 -0.27
C HIS A 77 -0.62 -1.65 0.96
N TRP A 78 0.56 -1.07 0.77
CA TRP A 78 1.46 -0.74 1.89
C TRP A 78 0.87 0.33 2.81
N HIS A 79 0.22 1.37 2.26
CA HIS A 79 -0.45 2.37 3.10
C HIS A 79 -1.65 1.80 3.86
N LEU A 80 -2.35 0.80 3.32
CA LEU A 80 -3.37 0.08 4.09
C LEU A 80 -2.74 -0.78 5.19
N GLN A 81 -1.59 -1.42 4.96
CA GLN A 81 -0.86 -2.13 6.03
C GLN A 81 -0.37 -1.18 7.13
N LEU A 82 0.08 0.02 6.77
CA LEU A 82 0.49 1.04 7.74
C LEU A 82 -0.68 1.50 8.62
N ALA A 83 -1.86 1.71 8.02
CA ALA A 83 -3.03 2.24 8.71
C ALA A 83 -3.85 1.19 9.47
N ASP A 84 -3.75 -0.09 9.11
CA ASP A 84 -4.63 -1.15 9.62
C ASP A 84 -3.83 -2.36 10.08
N PRO A 85 -3.60 -2.52 11.41
CA PRO A 85 -2.84 -3.63 11.97
C PRO A 85 -3.43 -5.01 11.64
N LEU A 86 -4.76 -5.15 11.53
CA LEU A 86 -5.36 -6.44 11.18
C LEU A 86 -5.06 -6.79 9.71
N TYR A 87 -5.15 -5.81 8.80
CA TYR A 87 -4.78 -6.04 7.41
C TYR A 87 -3.28 -6.33 7.26
N ARG A 88 -2.43 -5.66 8.05
CA ARG A 88 -0.98 -5.94 8.09
C ARG A 88 -0.69 -7.37 8.53
N ALA A 89 -1.26 -7.83 9.65
CA ALA A 89 -1.07 -9.20 10.11
C ALA A 89 -1.66 -10.23 9.11
N PHE A 90 -2.83 -9.94 8.53
CA PHE A 90 -3.43 -10.81 7.53
C PHE A 90 -2.51 -11.02 6.32
N THR A 91 -1.98 -9.92 5.76
CA THR A 91 -1.19 -9.98 4.52
C THR A 91 0.28 -10.31 4.72
N GLY A 92 0.87 -9.89 5.85
CA GLY A 92 2.27 -10.08 6.19
C GLY A 92 2.56 -11.35 6.99
N GLU A 93 1.56 -11.98 7.62
CA GLU A 93 1.74 -13.21 8.40
C GLU A 93 0.91 -14.35 7.84
N LEU A 94 -0.43 -14.24 7.84
CA LEU A 94 -1.28 -15.37 7.41
C LEU A 94 -1.04 -15.74 5.95
N LEU A 95 -1.06 -14.76 5.03
CA LEU A 95 -0.86 -15.04 3.60
C LEU A 95 0.57 -15.49 3.30
N VAL A 96 1.56 -14.97 4.04
CA VAL A 96 2.97 -15.38 3.90
C VAL A 96 3.15 -16.83 4.33
N ALA A 97 2.69 -17.18 5.54
CA ALA A 97 2.73 -18.56 6.03
C ALA A 97 1.99 -19.55 5.12
N ARG A 98 0.93 -19.09 4.44
CA ARG A 98 0.20 -19.88 3.44
C ARG A 98 0.96 -20.03 2.13
N ARG A 99 1.74 -19.05 1.72
CA ARG A 99 2.57 -19.10 0.51
C ARG A 99 3.68 -20.14 0.64
N ASP A 100 4.23 -20.28 1.85
CA ASP A 100 5.31 -21.24 2.14
C ASP A 100 4.79 -22.66 2.41
N ALA A 101 3.47 -22.83 2.52
CA ALA A 101 2.84 -24.14 2.69
C ALA A 101 2.77 -24.91 1.36
N TYR A 102 2.58 -26.23 1.43
CA TYR A 102 2.50 -27.12 0.26
C TYR A 102 1.45 -26.69 -0.78
N ARG A 103 0.37 -26.05 -0.35
CA ARG A 103 -0.61 -25.40 -1.24
C ARG A 103 -0.67 -23.91 -0.93
N ALA A 104 -0.15 -23.10 -1.85
CA ALA A 104 -0.22 -21.65 -1.82
C ALA A 104 -1.64 -21.15 -2.18
N GLU A 105 -2.63 -21.52 -1.36
CA GLU A 105 -4.03 -21.13 -1.50
C GLU A 105 -4.67 -20.77 -0.16
N VAL A 106 -5.70 -19.94 -0.20
CA VAL A 106 -6.48 -19.53 0.98
C VAL A 106 -7.98 -19.65 0.72
N THR A 107 -8.73 -20.12 1.72
CA THR A 107 -10.19 -20.19 1.68
C THR A 107 -10.79 -19.17 2.64
N ARG A 108 -12.06 -18.81 2.42
CA ARG A 108 -12.79 -17.93 3.34
C ARG A 108 -12.82 -18.46 4.76
N ASP A 109 -13.06 -19.76 4.94
CA ASP A 109 -13.16 -20.38 6.26
C ASP A 109 -11.85 -20.29 7.05
N VAL A 110 -10.71 -20.44 6.37
CA VAL A 110 -9.39 -20.21 6.96
C VAL A 110 -9.28 -18.79 7.49
N VAL A 111 -9.66 -17.80 6.69
CA VAL A 111 -9.59 -16.38 7.11
C VAL A 111 -10.57 -16.09 8.23
N VAL A 112 -11.78 -16.62 8.20
CA VAL A 112 -12.76 -16.46 9.29
C VAL A 112 -12.24 -17.05 10.60
N SER A 113 -11.66 -18.25 10.55
CA SER A 113 -11.07 -18.89 11.73
C SER A 113 -9.88 -18.08 12.27
N TRP A 114 -9.02 -17.59 11.39
CA TRP A 114 -7.89 -16.73 11.77
C TRP A 114 -8.36 -15.41 12.41
N VAL A 115 -9.31 -14.71 11.80
CA VAL A 115 -9.89 -13.48 12.37
C VAL A 115 -10.48 -13.73 13.75
N ARG A 116 -11.16 -14.88 13.95
CA ARG A 116 -11.69 -15.27 15.26
C ARG A 116 -10.59 -15.50 16.30
N SER A 117 -9.44 -16.05 15.90
CA SER A 117 -8.32 -16.32 16.82
C SER A 117 -7.49 -15.08 17.17
N THR A 118 -7.40 -14.10 16.25
CA THR A 118 -6.59 -12.89 16.42
C THR A 118 -7.43 -11.70 16.90
N GLY A 119 -8.74 -11.74 16.68
CA GLY A 119 -9.67 -10.67 16.99
C GLY A 119 -10.02 -10.55 18.47
N PRO A 120 -10.50 -9.37 18.92
CA PRO A 120 -11.08 -9.20 20.26
C PRO A 120 -12.23 -10.17 20.53
N VAL A 121 -12.28 -10.72 21.75
CA VAL A 121 -13.34 -11.65 22.21
C VAL A 121 -14.76 -11.08 22.04
N ARG A 122 -14.91 -9.75 22.03
CA ARG A 122 -16.22 -9.07 21.84
C ARG A 122 -16.78 -9.15 20.42
N TRP A 123 -16.01 -9.57 19.42
CA TRP A 123 -16.50 -9.67 18.05
C TRP A 123 -17.40 -10.89 17.89
N THR A 124 -18.55 -10.67 17.26
CA THR A 124 -19.52 -11.74 16.99
C THR A 124 -19.15 -12.49 15.71
N THR A 125 -19.70 -13.69 15.52
CA THR A 125 -19.51 -14.48 14.29
C THR A 125 -19.83 -13.70 13.00
N PRO A 126 -20.95 -12.95 12.90
CA PRO A 126 -21.19 -12.09 11.74
C PRO A 126 -20.08 -11.04 11.50
N THR A 127 -19.52 -10.46 12.56
CA THR A 127 -18.39 -9.54 12.45
C THR A 127 -17.17 -10.24 11.87
N HIS A 128 -16.80 -11.42 12.37
CA HIS A 128 -15.67 -12.19 11.82
C HIS A 128 -15.83 -12.49 10.33
N ILE A 129 -17.02 -12.94 9.92
CA ILE A 129 -17.34 -13.21 8.51
C ILE A 129 -17.22 -11.95 7.65
N GLN A 130 -17.75 -10.83 8.14
CA GLN A 130 -17.67 -9.55 7.43
C GLN A 130 -16.22 -9.07 7.27
N LEU A 131 -15.41 -9.18 8.33
CA LEU A 131 -14.00 -8.79 8.29
C LEU A 131 -13.20 -9.67 7.34
N ALA A 132 -13.35 -10.99 7.42
CA ALA A 132 -12.69 -11.92 6.51
C ALA A 132 -13.02 -11.61 5.04
N SER A 133 -14.30 -11.30 4.75
CA SER A 133 -14.74 -10.93 3.40
C SER A 133 -14.07 -9.63 2.93
N LYS A 134 -13.95 -8.61 3.80
CA LYS A 134 -13.27 -7.34 3.46
C LYS A 134 -11.77 -7.55 3.24
N LEU A 135 -11.10 -8.32 4.10
CA LEU A 135 -9.68 -8.66 3.98
C LEU A 135 -9.40 -9.35 2.64
N LEU A 136 -10.18 -10.37 2.28
CA LEU A 136 -10.04 -11.08 1.01
C LEU A 136 -10.30 -10.19 -0.21
N SER A 137 -11.30 -9.30 -0.15
CA SER A 137 -11.54 -8.34 -1.22
C SER A 137 -10.39 -7.35 -1.39
N ALA A 138 -9.80 -6.86 -0.29
CA ALA A 138 -8.63 -5.98 -0.34
C ALA A 138 -7.38 -6.71 -0.85
N ALA A 139 -7.15 -7.96 -0.45
CA ALA A 139 -6.05 -8.77 -0.97
C ALA A 139 -6.20 -9.07 -2.47
N PHE A 140 -7.43 -9.33 -2.95
CA PHE A 140 -7.68 -9.50 -4.38
C PHE A 140 -7.39 -8.21 -5.16
N ALA A 141 -7.89 -7.07 -4.67
CA ALA A 141 -7.60 -5.77 -5.28
C ALA A 141 -6.10 -5.42 -5.28
N ALA A 142 -5.35 -5.90 -4.28
CA ALA A 142 -3.89 -5.72 -4.18
C ALA A 142 -3.09 -6.69 -5.06
N GLY A 143 -3.74 -7.69 -5.67
CA GLY A 143 -3.07 -8.74 -6.44
C GLY A 143 -2.36 -9.80 -5.60
N LEU A 144 -2.70 -9.93 -4.32
CA LEU A 144 -2.16 -10.94 -3.40
C LEU A 144 -2.87 -12.30 -3.53
N VAL A 145 -4.09 -12.30 -4.07
CA VAL A 145 -4.82 -13.51 -4.45
C VAL A 145 -5.27 -13.38 -5.89
N ALA A 146 -5.17 -14.47 -6.65
CA ALA A 146 -5.39 -14.46 -8.10
C ALA A 146 -6.87 -14.37 -8.49
N THR A 147 -7.78 -14.83 -7.63
CA THR A 147 -9.21 -14.89 -7.95
C THR A 147 -10.08 -14.57 -6.73
N ASN A 148 -11.37 -14.33 -6.99
CA ASN A 148 -12.39 -14.18 -5.95
C ASN A 148 -13.14 -15.48 -5.62
N ARG A 149 -12.74 -16.62 -6.23
CA ARG A 149 -13.34 -17.93 -6.03
C ARG A 149 -12.48 -18.76 -5.07
N ASP A 150 -13.14 -19.52 -4.20
CA ASP A 150 -12.46 -20.41 -3.26
C ASP A 150 -12.20 -21.80 -3.91
N PRO A 151 -11.06 -22.44 -3.63
CA PRO A 151 -9.88 -21.89 -2.96
C PRO A 151 -9.18 -20.83 -3.82
N ARG A 152 -8.63 -19.80 -3.18
CA ARG A 152 -8.00 -18.65 -3.86
C ARG A 152 -6.50 -18.89 -3.94
N PRO A 153 -5.92 -19.09 -5.14
CA PRO A 153 -4.47 -19.16 -5.28
C PRO A 153 -3.83 -17.85 -4.84
N LEU A 154 -2.74 -17.94 -4.08
CA LEU A 154 -1.94 -16.79 -3.71
C LEU A 154 -1.11 -16.33 -4.91
N ALA A 155 -0.91 -15.02 -5.00
CA ALA A 155 -0.09 -14.38 -6.02
C ALA A 155 0.87 -13.38 -5.38
N SER A 156 1.90 -13.00 -6.14
CA SER A 156 2.80 -11.91 -5.78
C SER A 156 2.59 -10.77 -6.79
N PRO A 157 2.15 -9.57 -6.35
CA PRO A 157 1.99 -8.45 -7.24
C PRO A 157 3.36 -8.01 -7.77
N ARG A 158 3.37 -7.43 -8.97
CA ARG A 158 4.59 -6.84 -9.53
C ARG A 158 4.97 -5.60 -8.75
N VAL A 159 6.23 -5.53 -8.33
CA VAL A 159 6.79 -4.37 -7.63
C VAL A 159 7.93 -3.82 -8.48
N GLY A 160 7.71 -2.66 -9.10
CA GLY A 160 8.77 -1.94 -9.82
C GLY A 160 9.79 -1.30 -8.89
N ASP A 161 10.94 -0.89 -9.42
CA ASP A 161 12.04 -0.34 -8.61
C ASP A 161 11.67 0.99 -7.96
N ASP A 162 10.97 1.89 -8.66
CA ASP A 162 10.48 3.14 -8.05
C ASP A 162 9.56 2.88 -6.85
N ALA A 163 8.71 1.85 -6.94
CA ALA A 163 7.82 1.47 -5.84
C ALA A 163 8.60 0.89 -4.67
N LEU A 164 9.61 0.05 -4.95
CA LEU A 164 10.46 -0.51 -3.91
C LEU A 164 11.30 0.58 -3.23
N SER A 165 11.94 1.47 -4.00
CA SER A 165 12.69 2.61 -3.46
C SER A 165 11.79 3.52 -2.62
N TYR A 166 10.59 3.84 -3.10
CA TYR A 166 9.58 4.58 -2.32
C TYR A 166 9.32 3.89 -0.97
N LEU A 167 9.09 2.58 -0.96
CA LEU A 167 8.84 1.84 0.27
C LEU A 167 10.06 1.92 1.20
N MET A 168 11.27 1.70 0.70
CA MET A 168 12.48 1.73 1.53
C MET A 168 12.67 3.09 2.21
N TYR A 169 12.50 4.19 1.46
CA TYR A 169 12.57 5.54 2.01
C TYR A 169 11.42 5.86 2.99
N LEU A 170 10.21 5.37 2.71
CA LEU A 170 9.08 5.49 3.63
C LEU A 170 9.35 4.75 4.95
N LEU A 171 9.75 3.48 4.87
CA LEU A 171 9.99 2.62 6.04
C LEU A 171 11.17 3.11 6.89
N ARG A 172 12.18 3.75 6.29
CA ARG A 172 13.26 4.42 7.03
C ARG A 172 12.73 5.52 7.96
N GLY A 173 11.68 6.23 7.54
CA GLY A 173 11.10 7.35 8.28
C GLY A 173 9.97 6.97 9.24
N VAL A 174 9.59 5.70 9.33
CA VAL A 174 8.50 5.23 10.19
C VAL A 174 8.97 4.15 11.16
N ASP A 175 8.38 4.12 12.34
CA ASP A 175 8.63 3.05 13.30
C ASP A 175 7.89 1.78 12.84
N ILE A 176 8.64 0.70 12.67
CA ILE A 176 8.14 -0.59 12.21
C ILE A 176 8.64 -1.72 13.10
N GLY A 177 7.80 -2.74 13.27
CA GLY A 177 8.26 -4.01 13.83
C GLY A 177 9.14 -4.76 12.83
N GLY A 178 10.25 -5.31 13.31
CA GLY A 178 11.21 -6.06 12.50
C GLY A 178 12.36 -5.20 11.97
N SER A 179 12.99 -5.65 10.88
CA SER A 179 14.07 -4.94 10.22
C SER A 179 13.65 -4.47 8.82
N LEU A 180 14.43 -3.59 8.20
CA LEU A 180 14.18 -3.17 6.81
C LEU A 180 14.27 -4.33 5.79
N LEU A 181 14.88 -5.46 6.16
CA LEU A 181 14.94 -6.68 5.32
C LEU A 181 13.89 -7.72 5.69
N ASP A 182 13.35 -7.65 6.90
CA ASP A 182 12.41 -8.61 7.45
C ASP A 182 11.27 -7.87 8.13
N ASN A 183 10.25 -7.56 7.33
CA ASN A 183 9.07 -6.82 7.75
C ASN A 183 7.84 -7.26 6.93
N PRO A 184 6.62 -7.07 7.47
CA PRO A 184 5.39 -7.51 6.82
C PRO A 184 5.08 -6.80 5.49
N TYR A 185 5.73 -5.67 5.19
CA TYR A 185 5.47 -4.89 3.98
C TYR A 185 6.17 -5.48 2.75
N LEU A 186 7.39 -5.99 2.92
CA LEU A 186 8.13 -6.70 1.87
C LEU A 186 7.67 -8.15 1.75
N ALA A 187 7.43 -8.83 2.89
CA ALA A 187 7.00 -10.22 2.90
C ALA A 187 5.62 -10.42 2.22
N SER A 188 4.68 -9.49 2.41
CA SER A 188 3.34 -9.58 1.81
C SER A 188 3.39 -9.66 0.28
N VAL A 189 4.33 -8.94 -0.35
CA VAL A 189 4.51 -8.90 -1.81
C VAL A 189 5.52 -9.95 -2.32
N GLY A 190 6.01 -10.83 -1.44
CA GLY A 190 6.93 -11.91 -1.79
C GLY A 190 8.37 -11.46 -2.02
N LEU A 191 8.78 -10.32 -1.46
CA LEU A 191 10.17 -9.87 -1.49
C LEU A 191 10.83 -10.24 -0.16
N ALA A 192 11.71 -11.24 -0.18
CA ALA A 192 12.48 -11.68 0.98
C ALA A 192 13.81 -12.31 0.56
N GLY A 193 14.73 -12.45 1.51
CA GLY A 193 15.99 -13.17 1.33
C GLY A 193 16.85 -12.66 0.17
N ALA A 194 17.49 -13.58 -0.55
CA ALA A 194 18.45 -13.26 -1.60
C ALA A 194 17.84 -12.44 -2.76
N ASP A 195 16.57 -12.67 -3.09
CA ASP A 195 15.88 -11.93 -4.16
C ASP A 195 15.69 -10.46 -3.80
N LEU A 196 15.25 -10.18 -2.56
CA LEU A 196 15.18 -8.81 -2.05
C LEU A 196 16.56 -8.16 -2.05
N GLU A 197 17.56 -8.84 -1.51
CA GLU A 197 18.92 -8.30 -1.45
C GLU A 197 19.50 -7.99 -2.83
N ALA A 198 19.28 -8.86 -3.82
CA ALA A 198 19.71 -8.65 -5.20
C ALA A 198 19.09 -7.39 -5.79
N ARG A 199 17.78 -7.18 -5.55
CA ARG A 199 17.09 -5.96 -5.98
C ARG A 199 17.62 -4.73 -5.29
N LEU A 200 17.79 -4.76 -3.96
CA LEU A 200 18.30 -3.63 -3.19
C LEU A 200 19.69 -3.17 -3.64
N ARG A 201 20.57 -4.09 -4.08
CA ARG A 201 21.89 -3.73 -4.64
C ARG A 201 21.81 -2.95 -5.95
N GLN A 202 20.70 -3.05 -6.67
CA GLN A 202 20.48 -2.43 -7.97
C GLN A 202 19.62 -1.17 -7.89
N LEU A 203 19.04 -0.85 -6.73
CA LEU A 203 18.15 0.29 -6.60
C LEU A 203 18.91 1.62 -6.68
N PRO A 204 18.48 2.56 -7.53
CA PRO A 204 19.04 3.90 -7.54
C PRO A 204 18.63 4.65 -6.25
N GLY A 205 19.52 5.50 -5.73
CA GLY A 205 19.29 6.23 -4.49
C GLY A 205 19.65 5.45 -3.21
N LEU A 206 19.90 4.14 -3.32
CA LEU A 206 20.14 3.26 -2.17
C LEU A 206 21.31 2.31 -2.42
N ALA A 207 22.40 2.48 -1.68
CA ALA A 207 23.47 1.51 -1.65
C ALA A 207 23.25 0.50 -0.52
N PHE A 208 23.08 -0.78 -0.88
CA PHE A 208 22.89 -1.88 0.04
C PHE A 208 24.10 -2.81 0.08
N ARG A 209 24.56 -3.17 1.28
CA ARG A 209 25.60 -4.18 1.50
C ARG A 209 25.23 -5.08 2.67
N ARG A 210 25.63 -6.35 2.57
CA ARG A 210 25.53 -7.32 3.65
C ARG A 210 26.81 -8.13 3.75
N GLN A 211 27.32 -8.29 4.96
CA GLN A 211 28.46 -9.17 5.28
C GLN A 211 28.12 -9.97 6.53
N GLY A 212 27.76 -11.25 6.36
CA GLY A 212 27.22 -12.07 7.45
C GLY A 212 25.93 -11.47 7.99
N ASP A 213 25.91 -11.14 9.28
CA ASP A 213 24.77 -10.48 9.93
C ASP A 213 24.83 -8.95 9.91
N LEU A 214 25.95 -8.38 9.45
CA LEU A 214 26.08 -6.93 9.31
C LEU A 214 25.35 -6.47 8.03
N VAL A 215 24.35 -5.62 8.22
CA VAL A 215 23.58 -4.99 7.15
C VAL A 215 23.88 -3.49 7.13
N ASP A 216 24.28 -2.97 5.98
CA ASP A 216 24.56 -1.55 5.78
C ASP A 216 23.65 -0.98 4.68
N PHE A 217 22.94 0.09 5.04
CA PHE A 217 22.13 0.89 4.13
C PHE A 217 22.72 2.29 4.06
N ARG A 218 23.22 2.67 2.90
CA ARG A 218 23.63 4.04 2.60
C ARG A 218 22.60 4.69 1.68
N TRP A 219 21.98 5.73 2.19
CA TRP A 219 20.96 6.51 1.51
C TRP A 219 21.61 7.69 0.81
N GLU A 220 21.39 7.84 -0.50
CA GLU A 220 21.93 8.98 -1.26
C GLU A 220 21.18 10.28 -0.96
N HIS A 221 19.93 10.15 -0.53
CA HIS A 221 19.04 11.25 -0.18
C HIS A 221 18.68 11.26 1.30
N ALA A 222 18.45 12.45 1.84
CA ALA A 222 18.13 12.66 3.24
C ALA A 222 16.82 11.98 3.66
N ASP A 223 15.80 12.06 2.80
CA ASP A 223 14.45 11.58 3.04
C ASP A 223 13.72 11.18 1.74
N LEU A 224 12.46 10.78 1.88
CA LEU A 224 11.58 10.36 0.78
C LEU A 224 11.32 11.49 -0.22
N ALA A 225 11.17 12.74 0.25
CA ALA A 225 10.87 13.87 -0.62
C ALA A 225 12.07 14.21 -1.51
N ALA A 226 13.28 14.22 -0.93
CA ALA A 226 14.52 14.45 -1.67
C ALA A 226 14.82 13.33 -2.68
N TRP A 227 14.50 12.08 -2.36
CA TRP A 227 14.56 10.98 -3.32
C TRP A 227 13.55 11.17 -4.46
N ALA A 228 12.31 11.53 -4.13
CA ALA A 228 11.26 11.77 -5.11
C ALA A 228 11.62 12.88 -6.10
N ASP A 229 12.21 13.97 -5.62
CA ASP A 229 12.66 15.09 -6.45
C ASP A 229 13.75 14.69 -7.45
N ALA A 230 14.59 13.72 -7.11
CA ALA A 230 15.70 13.28 -7.94
C ALA A 230 15.27 12.24 -9.00
N TYR A 231 14.34 11.34 -8.64
CA TYR A 231 14.07 10.14 -9.45
C TYR A 231 12.67 10.09 -10.05
N LEU A 232 11.69 10.79 -9.49
CA LEU A 232 10.35 10.79 -10.06
C LEU A 232 10.23 11.86 -11.15
N PRO A 233 9.58 11.54 -12.28
CA PRO A 233 9.35 12.54 -13.32
C PRO A 233 8.48 13.67 -12.78
N ALA A 234 8.91 14.91 -13.02
CA ALA A 234 8.12 16.09 -12.71
C ALA A 234 6.74 15.99 -13.38
N ALA A 235 5.71 16.50 -12.70
CA ALA A 235 4.42 16.72 -13.34
C ALA A 235 4.66 17.67 -14.51
N SER A 236 4.63 17.16 -15.74
CA SER A 236 4.68 17.99 -16.94
C SER A 236 3.58 19.05 -16.79
N GLY A 237 3.98 20.31 -16.68
CA GLY A 237 3.06 21.43 -16.52
C GLY A 237 1.98 21.36 -17.59
N SER A 238 0.74 21.62 -17.19
CA SER A 238 -0.38 21.85 -18.09
C SER A 238 0.05 22.74 -19.25
N GLU A 239 -0.05 22.21 -20.47
CA GLU A 239 0.02 23.00 -21.69
C GLU A 239 -1.00 24.15 -21.55
N PRO A 240 -0.60 25.42 -21.72
CA PRO A 240 -1.57 26.52 -21.69
C PRO A 240 -2.55 26.31 -22.85
N PRO A 241 -3.84 26.65 -22.69
CA PRO A 241 -4.78 26.58 -23.81
C PRO A 241 -4.27 27.48 -24.91
N GLY A 242 -3.80 26.85 -26.00
CA GLY A 242 -3.27 27.50 -27.17
C GLY A 242 -4.32 28.47 -27.71
N ALA A 243 -3.91 29.73 -27.77
CA ALA A 243 -4.62 30.77 -28.48
C ALA A 243 -4.73 30.41 -29.98
N THR A 244 -5.86 30.84 -30.50
CA THR A 244 -6.42 30.76 -31.85
C THR A 244 -5.47 31.14 -32.99
N PRO A 245 -5.90 30.93 -34.24
CA PRO A 245 -6.48 32.08 -34.95
C PRO A 245 -7.99 31.96 -35.22
#